data_AF-A0A667YU61-F1
#
_entry.id   AF-A0A667YU61-F1
#
_cell.length_a   1.000
_cell.length_b   1.000
_cell.length_c   1.000
_cell.angle_alpha   90.00
_cell.angle_beta   90.00
_cell.angle_gamma   90.00
#
_symmetry.space_group_name_H-M   'P 1'
#
loop_
_entity.id
_entity.type
_entity.pdbx_description
1 polymer ?
#
loop_
_entity_poly.entity_id
_entity_poly.type
_entity_poly.pdbx_seq_one_letter_code
_entity_poly.pdbx_strand_id
1 'polypeptide(L)'
;MGLQVRPRYRELARVVTAEFPDADVSGFVGRQSSFEIEINGQLVFSKLETSGFPYEDDVIQKASEGKPVQKITKSRPPCVIM
;
A
#
# COMPACT_ATOMS: atom_id res chain seq x y z
N MET A 1 -23.62 7.66 4.15
CA MET A 1 -22.78 7.36 2.98
C MET A 1 -21.33 7.31 3.46
N GLY A 2 -20.96 6.22 4.13
CA GLY A 2 -19.65 6.10 4.78
C GLY A 2 -18.61 5.65 3.78
N LEU A 3 -17.67 6.53 3.42
CA LEU A 3 -16.41 6.10 2.81
C LEU A 3 -15.74 5.17 3.83
N GLN A 4 -15.85 3.85 3.61
CA GLN A 4 -15.18 2.87 4.45
C GLN A 4 -13.69 2.86 4.08
N VAL A 5 -12.99 3.91 4.53
CA VAL A 5 -11.53 3.93 4.54
C VAL A 5 -11.11 2.69 5.31
N ARG A 6 -10.44 1.76 4.62
CA ARG A 6 -10.16 0.44 5.19
C ARG A 6 -9.30 0.62 6.45
N PRO A 7 -9.57 -0.12 7.55
CA PRO A 7 -8.80 0.00 8.79
C PRO A 7 -7.29 -0.15 8.57
N ARG A 8 -6.89 -0.97 7.58
CA ARG A 8 -5.50 -1.12 7.14
C ARG A 8 -4.85 0.15 6.60
N TYR A 9 -5.59 0.99 5.87
CA TYR A 9 -5.03 2.27 5.41
C TYR A 9 -4.76 3.19 6.61
N ARG A 10 -5.68 3.24 7.58
CA ARG A 10 -5.53 4.11 8.75
C ARG A 10 -4.34 3.69 9.62
N GLU A 11 -4.14 2.39 9.79
CA GLU A 11 -2.99 1.86 10.53
C GLU A 11 -1.68 2.18 9.81
N LEU A 12 -1.61 1.86 8.51
CA LEU A 12 -0.45 2.15 7.69
C LEU A 12 -0.10 3.64 7.68
N ALA A 13 -1.09 4.51 7.49
CA ALA A 13 -0.89 5.96 7.52
C ALA A 13 -0.35 6.41 8.88
N ARG A 14 -0.87 5.85 9.97
CA ARG A 14 -0.40 6.19 11.32
C ARG A 14 1.05 5.77 11.54
N VAL A 15 1.45 4.58 11.08
CA VAL A 15 2.84 4.11 11.21
C VAL A 15 3.77 4.92 10.30
N VAL A 16 3.37 5.18 9.05
CA VAL A 16 4.16 5.98 8.11
C VAL A 16 4.35 7.40 8.62
N THR A 17 3.31 8.07 9.15
CA THR A 17 3.46 9.42 9.73
C THR A 17 4.27 9.40 11.04
N ALA A 18 4.28 8.28 11.78
CA ALA A 18 5.10 8.15 12.98
C ALA A 18 6.60 7.97 12.66
N GLU A 19 6.92 7.19 11.63
CA GLU A 19 8.29 7.00 11.12
C GLU A 19 8.78 8.20 10.30
N PHE A 20 7.89 8.78 9.48
CA PHE A 20 8.16 9.88 8.55
C PHE A 20 7.15 11.03 8.78
N PRO A 21 7.41 11.94 9.73
CA PRO A 21 6.51 13.06 9.99
C PRO A 21 6.44 14.06 8.82
N ASP A 22 7.46 14.09 7.95
CA ASP A 22 7.49 14.88 6.72
C ASP A 22 6.76 14.21 5.53
N ALA A 23 6.32 12.95 5.68
CA ALA A 23 5.61 12.24 4.61
C ALA A 23 4.12 12.60 4.58
N ASP A 24 3.64 13.10 3.43
CA ASP A 24 2.22 13.31 3.21
C ASP A 24 1.54 11.99 2.84
N VAL A 25 0.72 11.46 3.77
CA VAL A 25 -0.05 10.24 3.54
C VAL A 25 -1.47 10.61 3.15
N SER A 26 -1.78 10.50 1.87
CA SER A 26 -3.13 10.64 1.33
C SER A 26 -3.70 9.31 0.87
N GLY A 27 -5.02 9.18 0.90
CA GLY A 27 -5.71 7.93 0.57
C GLY A 27 -7.09 8.22 0.03
N PHE A 28 -7.34 7.74 -1.19
CA PHE A 28 -8.63 7.87 -1.84
C PHE A 28 -9.27 6.49 -2.02
N VAL A 29 -10.60 6.46 -1.97
CA VAL A 29 -11.34 5.23 -2.27
C VAL A 29 -11.46 5.14 -3.80
N GLY A 30 -10.60 4.31 -4.39
CA GLY A 30 -10.63 3.99 -5.82
C GLY A 30 -11.68 2.93 -6.17
N ARG A 31 -11.38 2.15 -7.20
CA ARG A 31 -12.25 1.08 -7.71
C ARG A 31 -12.50 0.01 -6.65
N GLN A 32 -13.72 -0.52 -6.58
CA GLN A 32 -14.05 -1.63 -5.66
C GLN A 32 -13.09 -2.81 -5.90
N SER A 33 -12.57 -3.37 -4.80
CA SER A 33 -11.56 -4.45 -4.76
C SER A 33 -10.14 -4.12 -5.20
N SER A 34 -9.84 -2.91 -5.69
CA SER A 34 -8.47 -2.45 -5.91
C SER A 34 -7.83 -1.95 -4.61
N PHE A 35 -6.50 -2.10 -4.53
CA PHE A 35 -5.69 -1.49 -3.48
C PHE A 35 -4.34 -1.15 -4.10
N GLU A 36 -4.10 0.14 -4.23
CA GLU A 36 -2.97 0.69 -4.96
C GLU A 36 -2.22 1.62 -4.00
N ILE A 37 -0.90 1.53 -4.01
CA ILE A 37 -0.05 2.38 -3.20
C ILE A 37 0.84 3.16 -4.14
N GLU A 38 0.82 4.47 -3.97
CA GLU A 38 1.67 5.40 -4.69
C GLU A 38 2.58 6.10 -3.69
N ILE A 39 3.87 6.11 -3.98
CA ILE A 39 4.89 6.77 -3.16
C ILE A 39 5.61 7.75 -4.07
N ASN A 40 5.68 9.03 -3.67
CA ASN A 40 6.24 10.10 -4.51
C ASN A 40 5.62 10.18 -5.93
N GLY A 41 4.32 9.88 -6.06
CA GLY A 41 3.61 9.89 -7.36
C GLY A 41 3.93 8.72 -8.28
N GLN A 42 4.56 7.66 -7.76
CA GLN A 42 4.88 6.45 -8.51
C GLN A 42 4.14 5.25 -7.92
N LEU A 43 3.41 4.49 -8.75
CA LEU A 43 2.67 3.29 -8.34
C LEU A 43 3.63 2.16 -7.95
N VAL A 44 3.78 1.92 -6.65
CA VAL A 44 4.71 0.93 -6.09
C VAL A 44 4.05 -0.42 -5.86
N PHE A 45 2.73 -0.43 -5.62
CA PHE A 45 1.97 -1.64 -5.34
C PHE A 45 0.63 -1.58 -6.03
N SER A 46 0.23 -2.68 -6.66
CA SER A 46 -1.15 -2.89 -7.08
C SER A 46 -1.62 -4.27 -6.65
N LYS A 47 -2.67 -4.30 -5.83
CA LYS A 47 -3.34 -5.52 -5.39
C LYS A 47 -3.90 -6.33 -6.56
N LEU A 48 -4.24 -5.68 -7.67
CA LEU A 48 -4.72 -6.39 -8.86
C LEU A 48 -3.60 -7.22 -9.50
N GLU A 49 -2.38 -6.70 -9.50
CA GLU A 49 -1.22 -7.37 -10.08
C GLU A 49 -0.68 -8.46 -9.15
N THR A 50 -0.67 -8.18 -7.85
CA THR A 50 -0.15 -9.08 -6.82
C THR A 50 -1.19 -10.09 -6.34
N SER A 51 -2.49 -9.88 -6.56
CA SER A 51 -3.58 -10.66 -5.93
C SER A 51 -3.53 -10.70 -4.39
N GLY A 52 -2.82 -9.78 -3.75
CA GLY A 52 -2.59 -9.78 -2.30
C GLY A 52 -2.56 -8.38 -1.68
N PHE A 53 -2.38 -8.33 -0.36
CA PHE A 53 -2.09 -7.08 0.35
C PHE A 53 -0.61 -7.04 0.70
N PRO A 54 0.03 -5.87 0.62
CA PRO A 54 1.42 -5.72 1.07
C PRO A 54 1.49 -5.76 2.59
N TYR A 55 2.68 -6.04 3.11
CA TYR A 55 2.99 -5.88 4.53
C TYR A 55 3.30 -4.42 4.83
N GLU A 56 2.96 -3.97 6.03
CA GLU A 56 3.16 -2.59 6.46
C GLU A 56 4.65 -2.21 6.44
N ASP A 57 5.52 -3.08 6.99
CA ASP A 57 6.98 -2.92 6.94
C ASP A 57 7.53 -2.76 5.51
N ASP A 58 7.02 -3.53 4.55
CA ASP A 58 7.50 -3.45 3.16
C ASP A 58 7.17 -2.08 2.56
N VAL A 59 5.97 -1.55 2.86
CA VAL A 59 5.56 -0.22 2.42
C VAL A 59 6.37 0.88 3.11
N ILE A 60 6.63 0.76 4.41
CA ILE A 60 7.42 1.74 5.19
C ILE A 60 8.86 1.75 4.68
N GLN A 61 9.47 0.59 4.48
CA GLN A 61 10.83 0.49 3.94
C GLN A 61 10.89 1.09 2.53
N LYS A 62 9.88 0.85 1.69
CA LYS A 62 9.77 1.46 0.36
C LYS A 62 9.54 2.97 0.40
N ALA A 63 8.73 3.46 1.35
CA ALA A 63 8.52 4.89 1.56
C ALA A 63 9.81 5.58 2.02
N SER A 64 10.56 4.93 2.91
CA SER A 64 11.87 5.38 3.40
C SER A 64 12.93 5.42 2.32
N GLU A 65 12.93 4.46 1.39
CA GLU A 65 14.02 4.30 0.43
C GLU A 65 14.08 5.46 -0.59
N GLY A 66 13.00 6.22 -0.78
CA GLY A 66 12.96 7.48 -1.55
C GLY A 66 13.45 7.42 -3.01
N LYS A 67 13.80 6.23 -3.48
CA LYS A 67 14.32 5.90 -4.83
C LYS A 67 13.17 5.51 -5.75
N PRO A 68 13.34 5.42 -7.08
CA PRO A 68 12.33 4.86 -7.97
C PRO A 68 11.97 3.46 -7.46
N VAL A 69 10.80 3.38 -6.83
CA VAL A 69 10.44 2.24 -6.00
C VAL A 69 9.99 1.16 -6.96
N GLN A 70 10.85 0.15 -7.15
CA GLN A 70 10.53 -0.98 -8.00
C GLN A 70 9.24 -1.64 -7.50
N LYS A 71 8.34 -1.95 -8.45
CA LYS A 71 7.05 -2.58 -8.18
C LYS A 71 7.21 -3.76 -7.23
N ILE A 72 6.41 -3.77 -6.17
CA ILE A 72 6.32 -4.90 -5.25
C ILE A 72 5.65 -6.06 -5.99
N THR A 73 6.45 -7.01 -6.43
CA THR A 73 6.00 -8.26 -7.09
C THR A 73 5.85 -9.41 -6.10
N LYS A 74 6.34 -9.25 -4.86
CA LYS A 74 6.18 -10.23 -3.79
C LYS A 74 4.75 -10.18 -3.27
N SER A 75 3.99 -11.18 -3.64
CA SER A 75 2.65 -11.43 -3.10
C SER A 75 2.50 -12.88 -2.70
N ARG A 76 1.64 -13.13 -1.71
CA ARG A 76 1.27 -14.49 -1.33
C ARG A 76 0.50 -15.09 -2.50
N PRO A 77 0.92 -16.24 -3.05
CA PRO A 77 0.21 -16.86 -4.15
C PRO A 77 -1.22 -17.20 -3.69
N PRO A 78 -2.22 -17.15 -4.59
CA PRO A 78 -3.52 -17.72 -4.29
C PRO A 78 -3.31 -19.21 -4.05
N CYS A 79 -3.60 -19.67 -2.82
CA CYS A 79 -3.69 -21.09 -2.53
C CYS A 79 -4.79 -21.68 -3.43
N VAL A 80 -4.39 -22.32 -4.53
CA VAL A 80 -5.25 -23.23 -5.27
C VAL A 80 -5.34 -24.52 -4.45
N ILE A 81 -6.53 -24.81 -3.94
CA ILE A 81 -6.88 -26.17 -3.56
C ILE A 81 -7.25 -26.83 -4.89
N MET A 82 -6.42 -27.78 -5.35
CA MET A 82 -6.78 -28.72 -6.43
C MET A 82 -7.65 -29.83 -5.87
#